data_AF-A0AAF1AMF5-F1
#
_entry.id   AF-A0AAF1AMF5-F1
#
_cell.length_a   1.000
_cell.length_b   1.000
_cell.length_c   1.000
_cell.angle_alpha   90.00
_cell.angle_beta   90.00
_cell.angle_gamma   90.00
#
_symmetry.space_group_name_H-M   'P 1'
#
loop_
_entity.id
_entity.type
_entity.pdbx_description
1 polymer ?
#
loop_
_entity_poly.entity_id
_entity_poly.type
_entity_poly.pdbx_seq_one_letter_code
_entity_poly.pdbx_strand_id
1 'polypeptide(L)'
;MFDPDAVDEEGELMSIPILDCWQKLPNMLINCVHPGYTQTELTSKTGPLTPEEGARAPVMLALLPDGGPSGTYFLEMQHQLSTF
;
A
#
# COMPACT_ATOMS: atom_id res chain seq x y z
N MET A 1 -14.37 -5.74 13.39
CA MET A 1 -15.74 -5.70 12.84
C MET A 1 -15.84 -6.90 11.92
N PHE A 2 -16.49 -7.97 12.36
CA PHE A 2 -16.70 -9.18 11.55
C PHE A 2 -17.62 -8.79 10.40
N ASP A 3 -17.17 -9.00 9.16
CA ASP A 3 -18.02 -8.86 7.98
C ASP A 3 -18.90 -10.12 7.89
N PRO A 4 -20.23 -10.01 8.09
CA PRO A 4 -21.13 -11.16 8.06
C PRO A 4 -21.26 -11.77 6.66
N ASP A 5 -20.81 -11.08 5.59
CA ASP A 5 -20.90 -11.55 4.21
C ASP A 5 -19.62 -12.30 3.75
N ALA A 6 -18.69 -12.58 4.66
CA ALA A 6 -17.43 -13.28 4.38
C ALA A 6 -17.57 -14.82 4.26
N VAL A 7 -18.65 -15.28 3.63
CA VAL A 7 -18.85 -16.68 3.25
C VAL A 7 -18.58 -16.83 1.75
N ASP A 8 -18.00 -17.94 1.32
CA ASP A 8 -17.93 -18.27 -0.11
C ASP A 8 -19.32 -18.65 -0.66
N GLU A 9 -19.42 -18.90 -1.97
CA GLU A 9 -20.68 -19.29 -2.61
C GLU A 9 -21.22 -20.63 -2.06
N GLU A 10 -20.36 -21.43 -1.43
CA GLU A 10 -20.69 -22.68 -0.75
C GLU A 10 -21.13 -22.51 0.71
N GLY A 11 -21.08 -21.30 1.27
CA GLY A 11 -21.49 -21.00 2.65
C GLY A 11 -20.46 -21.39 3.71
N GLU A 12 -19.22 -21.69 3.31
CA GLU A 12 -18.11 -21.89 4.22
C GLU A 12 -17.52 -20.55 4.66
N LEU A 13 -17.11 -20.46 5.93
CA LEU A 13 -16.37 -19.32 6.43
C LEU A 13 -15.08 -19.24 5.61
N MET A 14 -14.96 -18.20 4.77
CA MET A 14 -13.73 -18.00 4.02
C MET A 14 -12.59 -17.85 5.03
N SER A 15 -11.83 -18.93 5.22
CA SER A 15 -10.61 -18.98 6.01
C SER A 15 -9.52 -18.26 5.24
N ILE A 16 -9.74 -16.99 4.94
CA ILE A 16 -8.75 -16.16 4.27
C ILE A 16 -7.63 -16.00 5.29
N PRO A 17 -6.41 -16.49 5.01
CA PRO A 17 -5.28 -16.14 5.84
C PRO A 17 -5.25 -14.62 5.93
N ILE A 18 -4.97 -14.07 7.11
CA ILE A 18 -4.91 -12.61 7.37
C ILE A 18 -4.15 -11.83 6.27
N LEU A 19 -3.26 -12.51 5.56
CA LEU A 19 -2.49 -12.01 4.43
C LEU A 19 -3.33 -11.51 3.22
N ASP A 20 -4.52 -12.05 2.93
CA ASP A 20 -5.26 -11.73 1.69
C ASP A 20 -6.54 -10.91 1.91
N CYS A 21 -6.82 -10.49 3.14
CA CYS A 21 -8.03 -9.74 3.48
C CYS A 21 -8.16 -8.41 2.70
N TRP A 22 -7.04 -7.84 2.28
CA TRP A 22 -6.99 -6.59 1.52
C TRP A 22 -7.64 -6.71 0.13
N GLN A 23 -7.68 -7.92 -0.45
CA GLN A 23 -8.31 -8.19 -1.76
C GLN A 23 -9.84 -8.05 -1.71
N LYS A 24 -10.45 -8.11 -0.52
CA LYS A 24 -11.89 -7.90 -0.32
C LYS A 24 -12.33 -6.44 -0.42
N LEU A 25 -11.40 -5.51 -0.60
CA LEU A 25 -11.68 -4.08 -0.71
C LEU A 25 -11.43 -3.62 -2.16
N PRO A 26 -12.26 -4.04 -3.14
CA PRO A 26 -12.00 -3.82 -4.56
C PRO A 26 -11.96 -2.33 -4.96
N ASN A 27 -12.55 -1.47 -4.13
CA ASN A 27 -12.59 -0.03 -4.34
C ASN A 27 -11.46 0.73 -3.60
N MET A 28 -10.54 0.02 -2.93
CA MET A 28 -9.44 0.63 -2.20
C MET A 28 -8.10 0.15 -2.76
N LEU A 29 -7.25 1.12 -3.12
CA LEU A 29 -5.89 0.84 -3.55
C LEU A 29 -4.99 0.76 -2.31
N ILE A 30 -4.38 -0.40 -2.08
CA ILE A 30 -3.56 -0.67 -0.89
C ILE A 30 -2.15 -0.95 -1.38
N ASN A 31 -1.20 -0.06 -1.10
CA ASN A 31 0.17 -0.17 -1.58
C ASN A 31 1.17 0.16 -0.47
N CYS A 32 2.38 -0.37 -0.61
CA CYS A 32 3.52 -0.06 0.23
C CYS A 32 4.50 0.85 -0.52
N VAL A 33 5.11 1.79 0.20
CA VAL A 33 6.07 2.72 -0.40
C VAL A 33 7.25 2.99 0.52
N HIS A 34 8.45 2.97 -0.04
CA HIS A 34 9.63 3.54 0.58
C HIS A 34 9.84 4.96 0.05
N PRO A 35 9.73 6.02 0.89
CA PRO A 35 9.76 7.41 0.43
C PRO A 35 11.14 7.90 0.01
N GLY A 36 12.18 7.07 0.17
CA GLY A 36 13.57 7.47 0.05
C GLY A 36 14.14 7.93 1.39
N TYR A 37 15.47 8.08 1.46
CA TYR A 37 16.14 8.49 2.70
C TYR A 37 15.93 9.99 2.93
N THR A 38 14.97 10.31 3.80
CA THR A 38 14.42 11.66 3.95
C THR A 38 14.90 12.32 5.25
N GLN A 39 15.28 13.58 5.17
CA GLN A 39 15.76 14.41 6.26
C GLN A 39 14.65 14.78 7.25
N THR A 40 14.41 13.92 8.24
CA THR A 40 13.36 14.07 9.26
C THR A 40 13.92 13.92 10.67
N GLU A 41 13.15 14.22 11.71
CA GLU A 41 13.58 13.94 13.09
C GLU A 41 13.83 12.44 13.32
N LEU A 42 13.08 11.54 12.65
CA LEU A 42 13.27 10.09 12.71
C LEU A 42 14.69 9.69 12.25
N THR A 43 15.23 10.40 11.26
CA THR A 43 16.58 10.21 10.75
C THR A 43 17.60 11.15 11.40
N SER A 44 17.26 11.80 12.53
CA SER A 44 18.14 12.81 13.17
C SER A 44 18.59 13.93 12.21
N LYS A 45 17.68 14.36 11.32
CA LYS A 45 17.91 15.38 10.29
C LYS A 45 19.03 15.02 9.32
N THR A 46 19.14 13.74 8.98
CA THR A 46 20.07 13.22 7.98
C THR A 46 19.32 12.61 6.80
N GLY A 47 19.97 12.56 5.63
CA GLY A 47 19.38 12.05 4.39
C GLY A 47 19.47 13.07 3.26
N PRO A 48 19.58 12.61 2.00
CA PRO A 48 19.72 13.50 0.85
C PRO A 48 18.42 14.21 0.44
N LEU A 49 17.25 13.67 0.81
CA LEU A 49 15.96 14.21 0.41
C LEU A 49 15.37 15.12 1.48
N THR A 50 14.73 16.21 1.06
CA THR A 50 13.86 17.03 1.92
C THR A 50 12.54 16.31 2.25
N PRO A 51 11.85 16.66 3.36
CA PRO A 51 10.52 16.12 3.65
C PRO A 51 9.53 16.26 2.49
N GLU A 52 9.57 17.38 1.77
CA GLU A 52 8.73 17.64 0.61
C GLU A 52 9.02 16.67 -0.54
N GLU A 53 10.29 16.36 -0.80
CA GLU A 53 10.69 15.38 -1.82
C GLU A 53 10.31 13.95 -1.42
N GLY A 54 10.54 13.56 -0.17
CA GLY A 54 10.16 12.24 0.34
C GLY A 54 8.64 12.00 0.36
N ALA A 55 7.85 13.07 0.53
CA ALA A 55 6.39 12.99 0.51
C ALA A 55 5.79 12.75 -0.89
N ARG A 56 6.56 12.98 -1.97
CA ARG A 56 6.03 12.87 -3.35
C ARG A 56 5.48 11.49 -3.67
N ALA A 57 6.18 10.44 -3.25
CA ALA A 57 5.80 9.06 -3.51
C ALA A 57 4.50 8.64 -2.80
N PRO A 58 4.35 8.80 -1.47
CA PRO A 58 3.08 8.50 -0.80
C PRO A 58 1.93 9.38 -1.28
N VAL A 59 2.17 10.66 -1.62
CA VAL A 59 1.14 11.54 -2.21
C VAL A 59 0.71 11.04 -3.59
N MET A 60 1.64 10.59 -4.42
CA MET A 60 1.32 9.98 -5.72
C MET A 60 0.43 8.74 -5.56
N LEU A 61 0.70 7.87 -4.58
CA LEU A 61 -0.14 6.71 -4.31
C LEU A 61 -1.52 7.07 -3.79
N ALA A 62 -1.63 8.12 -2.95
CA ALA A 62 -2.91 8.62 -2.46
C ALA A 62 -3.79 9.24 -3.57
N LEU A 63 -3.19 9.62 -4.70
CA LEU A 63 -3.85 10.26 -5.84
C LEU A 63 -3.96 9.33 -7.06
N LEU A 64 -3.71 8.03 -6.90
CA LEU A 64 -3.89 7.08 -7.99
C LEU A 64 -5.36 7.08 -8.46
N PRO A 65 -5.61 6.98 -9.78
CA PRO A 65 -6.95 6.83 -10.31
C PRO A 65 -7.54 5.47 -9.91
N ASP A 66 -8.87 5.37 -9.93
CA ASP A 66 -9.58 4.10 -9.78
C ASP A 66 -9.06 3.06 -10.79
N GLY A 67 -8.91 1.82 -10.33
CA GLY A 67 -8.30 0.74 -11.14
C GLY A 67 -6.77 0.85 -11.27
N GLY A 68 -6.13 1.76 -10.52
CA GLY A 68 -4.68 1.81 -10.36
C GLY A 68 -4.09 0.55 -9.68
N PRO A 69 -2.76 0.46 -9.60
CA PRO A 69 -2.10 -0.68 -8.96
C PRO A 69 -2.49 -0.80 -7.48
N SER A 70 -2.69 -2.03 -7.02
CA SER A 70 -3.00 -2.39 -5.63
C SER A 70 -2.26 -3.67 -5.28
N GLY A 71 -1.83 -3.81 -4.03
CA GLY A 71 -1.01 -4.92 -3.54
C GLY A 71 0.47 -4.83 -3.94
N THR A 72 0.96 -3.64 -4.29
CA THR A 72 2.31 -3.47 -4.87
C THR A 72 3.26 -2.66 -3.98
N TYR A 73 4.55 -2.76 -4.26
CA TYR A 73 5.61 -2.03 -3.58
C TYR A 73 6.26 -0.99 -4.49
N PHE A 74 6.41 0.22 -3.97
CA PHE A 74 7.07 1.34 -4.65
C PHE A 74 8.36 1.72 -3.94
N LEU A 75 9.44 1.84 -4.71
CA LEU A 75 10.68 2.47 -4.26
C LEU A 75 10.69 3.90 -4.80
N GLU A 76 10.49 4.87 -3.91
CA GLU A 76 10.24 6.26 -4.26
C GLU A 76 9.10 6.36 -5.29
N MET A 77 9.32 7.00 -6.44
CA MET A 77 8.29 7.14 -7.49
C MET A 77 8.20 5.93 -8.43
N GLN A 78 8.98 4.88 -8.20
CA GLN A 78 9.12 3.77 -9.15
C GLN A 78 8.34 2.55 -8.67
N HIS A 79 7.40 2.10 -9.50
CA HIS A 79 6.73 0.83 -9.29
C HIS A 79 7.76 -0.30 -9.45
N GLN A 80 8.04 -1.01 -8.36
CA GLN A 80 8.80 -2.23 -8.46
C GLN A 80 7.80 -3.35 -8.71
N LEU A 81 7.94 -4.05 -9.83
CA LEU A 81 7.22 -5.29 -10.07
C LEU A 81 7.81 -6.33 -9.09
N SER A 82 7.28 -6.35 -7.87
CA SER A 82 7.59 -7.41 -6.92
C SER A 82 6.87 -8.67 -7.38
N THR A 83 7.53 -9.47 -8.21
CA THR A 83 7.12 -10.85 -8.45
C THR A 83 7.37 -11.62 -7.16
N PHE A 84 6.30 -11.92 -6.43
CA PHE A 84 6.30 -12.94 -5.39
C PHE A 84 5.71 -14.23 -5.97
#